data_AF-A0A948M174-F1
#
_entry.id   AF-A0A948M174-F1
#
_cell.length_a   1.000
_cell.length_b   1.000
_cell.length_c   1.000
_cell.angle_alpha   90.00
_cell.angle_beta   90.00
_cell.angle_gamma   90.00
#
_symmetry.space_group_name_H-M   'P 1'
#
loop_
_entity.id
_entity.type
_entity.pdbx_description
1 polymer ?
#
loop_
_entity_poly.entity_id
_entity_poly.type
_entity_poly.pdbx_seq_one_letter_code
_entity_poly.pdbx_strand_id
1 'polypeptide(L)' 'MNERELKLLIDAQAIKRVQIHYAVMAQGYMVIADGKALETGKREAREFKTLDAAAKLLFKLGVADFSVKLRTT' A
#
# COMPACT_ATOMS: atom_id res chain seq x y z
N MET A 1 5.15 -0.56 8.38
CA MET A 1 5.98 -1.66 7.83
C MET A 1 6.67 -1.17 6.56
N ASN A 2 7.90 -1.57 6.29
CA ASN A 2 8.60 -1.15 5.07
C ASN A 2 8.36 -2.12 3.89
N GLU A 3 8.86 -1.77 2.71
CA GLU A 3 8.66 -2.55 1.47
C GLU A 3 9.25 -3.96 1.53
N ARG A 4 10.41 -4.13 2.18
CA ARG A 4 11.06 -5.44 2.32
C ARG A 4 10.27 -6.35 3.24
N GLU A 5 9.79 -5.83 4.37
CA GLU A 5 8.92 -6.58 5.29
C GLU A 5 7.62 -6.98 4.60
N LEU A 6 7.00 -6.06 3.87
CA LEU A 6 5.80 -6.33 3.09
C LEU A 6 6.03 -7.45 2.07
N LYS A 7 7.15 -7.41 1.33
CA LYS A 7 7.51 -8.46 0.38
C LYS A 7 7.63 -9.83 1.06
N LEU A 8 8.34 -9.90 2.18
CA LEU A 8 8.50 -11.16 2.92
C LEU A 8 7.14 -11.72 3.39
N LEU A 9 6.23 -10.87 3.85
CA LEU A 9 4.91 -11.28 4.29
C LEU A 9 4.01 -11.71 3.12
N ILE A 10 4.13 -11.07 1.95
CA ILE A 10 3.43 -11.49 0.73
C ILE A 10 3.96 -12.85 0.26
N ASP A 11 5.28 -13.02 0.18
CA ASP A 11 5.92 -14.26 -0.26
C ASP A 11 5.58 -15.43 0.70
N ALA A 12 5.40 -15.14 2.00
CA ALA A 12 4.95 -16.10 3.01
C ALA A 12 3.42 -16.29 3.08
N GLN A 13 2.65 -15.64 2.21
CA GLN A 13 1.18 -15.63 2.23
C GLN A 13 0.56 -15.21 3.57
N ALA A 14 1.28 -14.37 4.33
CA ALA A 14 0.88 -13.91 5.65
C ALA A 14 -0.01 -12.64 5.60
N ILE A 15 0.00 -11.92 4.47
CA ILE A 15 -0.90 -10.78 4.25
C ILE A 15 -2.25 -11.29 3.74
N LYS A 16 -3.33 -10.97 4.46
CA LYS A 16 -4.68 -11.36 4.07
C LYS A 16 -5.36 -10.33 3.17
N ARG A 17 -5.06 -9.05 3.40
CA ARG A 17 -5.70 -7.95 2.69
C ARG A 17 -4.72 -6.85 2.35
N VAL A 18 -4.69 -6.47 1.08
CA VAL A 18 -4.00 -5.28 0.59
C VAL A 18 -5.02 -4.28 0.08
N GLN A 19 -4.85 -3.02 0.46
CA GLN A 19 -5.71 -1.93 0.05
C GLN A 19 -4.90 -0.71 -0.36
N ILE A 20 -5.45 0.08 -1.27
CA ILE A 20 -4.98 1.43 -1.54
C ILE A 20 -6.00 2.41 -1.00
N HIS A 21 -5.61 3.26 -0.06
CA HIS A 21 -6.47 4.30 0.52
C HIS A 21 -6.11 5.66 -0.08
N TYR A 22 -7.11 6.46 -0.42
CA TYR A 22 -6.90 7.88 -0.72
C TYR A 22 -6.77 8.68 0.58
N ALA A 23 -5.64 9.34 0.79
CA ALA A 23 -5.35 10.20 1.93
C ALA A 23 -5.49 11.68 1.54
N VAL A 24 -6.51 12.34 2.08
CA VAL A 24 -6.88 13.71 1.65
C VAL A 24 -5.88 14.77 2.13
N MET A 25 -5.35 14.65 3.35
CA MET A 25 -4.35 15.60 3.87
C MET A 25 -3.05 15.55 3.07
N ALA A 26 -2.72 14.38 2.52
CA ALA A 26 -1.57 14.11 1.68
C ALA A 26 -1.76 14.47 0.20
N GLN A 27 -3.02 14.68 -0.22
CA GLN A 27 -3.43 14.67 -1.63
C GLN A 27 -2.86 13.45 -2.40
N GLY A 28 -2.87 12.28 -1.77
CA GLY A 28 -2.15 11.12 -2.27
C GLY A 28 -2.83 9.79 -1.94
N TYR A 29 -2.20 8.72 -2.37
CA TYR A 29 -2.61 7.35 -2.13
C TYR A 29 -1.63 6.67 -1.20
N MET A 30 -2.12 5.76 -0.35
CA MET A 30 -1.32 4.98 0.57
C MET A 30 -1.63 3.51 0.42
N VAL A 31 -0.61 2.66 0.47
CA VAL A 31 -0.79 1.21 0.54
C VAL A 31 -0.98 0.79 1.99
N ILE A 32 -2.05 0.05 2.26
CA ILE A 32 -2.38 -0.52 3.56
C ILE A 32 -2.40 -2.04 3.43
N ALA A 33 -1.57 -2.73 4.22
CA ALA A 33 -1.55 -4.18 4.31
C ALA A 33 -1.98 -4.60 5.71
N ASP A 34 -3.08 -5.36 5.82
CA ASP A 34 -3.70 -5.78 7.09
C ASP A 34 -3.82 -4.64 8.13
N GLY A 35 -4.27 -3.48 7.66
CA GLY A 35 -4.49 -2.29 8.50
C GLY A 35 -3.24 -1.47 8.82
N LYS A 36 -2.04 -1.90 8.39
CA LYS A 36 -0.79 -1.17 8.57
C LYS A 36 -0.36 -0.47 7.29
N ALA A 37 0.01 0.80 7.41
CA ALA A 37 0.53 1.56 6.28
C ALA A 37 1.92 1.07 5.86
N LEU A 38 2.16 1.07 4.55
CA LEU A 38 3.50 0.97 3.99
C LEU A 38 4.25 2.26 4.33
N GLU A 39 5.49 2.10 4.79
CA GLU A 39 6.33 3.20 5.25
C GLU A 39 7.55 3.37 4.36
N THR A 40 8.08 4.60 4.38
CA THR A 40 9.41 4.91 3.86
C THR A 40 10.50 4.43 4.83
N GLY A 41 11.76 4.48 4.43
CA GLY A 41 12.90 4.21 5.32
C GLY A 41 12.95 5.11 6.57
N LYS A 42 12.24 6.25 6.56
CA LYS A 42 12.14 7.18 7.70
C LYS A 42 10.96 6.87 8.64
N ARG A 43 10.25 5.76 8.43
CA ARG A 43 9.02 5.37 9.17
C ARG A 43 7.84 6.34 8.99
N GLU A 44 7.87 7.12 7.91
CA GLU A 44 6.74 7.94 7.51
C GLU A 44 5.84 7.12 6.58
N ALA A 45 4.52 7.36 6.63
CA ALA A 45 3.60 6.78 5.66
C ALA A 45 4.08 7.06 4.23
N ARG A 46 4.19 6.02 3.41
CA ARG A 46 4.59 6.18 2.02
C ARG A 46 3.40 6.62 1.20
N GLU A 47 3.51 7.81 0.64
CA GLU A 47 2.49 8.44 -0.17
C GLU A 47 2.83 8.31 -1.66
N PHE A 48 1.79 8.09 -2.46
CA PHE A 48 1.88 8.00 -3.91
C PHE A 48 1.01 9.09 -4.52
N LYS A 49 1.54 9.82 -5.49
CA LYS A 49 0.77 10.88 -6.18
C LYS A 49 -0.43 10.33 -6.95
N THR A 50 -0.34 9.10 -7.46
CA THR A 50 -1.38 8.48 -8.28
C THR A 50 -1.67 7.06 -7.83
N LEU A 51 -2.90 6.61 -8.09
CA LEU A 51 -3.31 5.23 -7.87
C LEU A 51 -2.45 4.25 -8.67
N ASP A 52 -2.13 4.60 -9.93
CA ASP A 52 -1.26 3.81 -10.81
C ASP A 52 0.14 3.59 -10.21
N ALA A 53 0.74 4.61 -9.60
CA ALA A 53 2.05 4.47 -8.97
C ALA A 53 2.02 3.50 -7.79
N ALA A 54 0.96 3.53 -6.98
CA ALA A 54 0.75 2.59 -5.89
C ALA A 54 0.50 1.16 -6.42
N ALA A 55 -0.35 1.01 -7.43
CA ALA A 55 -0.65 -0.29 -8.05
C ALA A 55 0.58 -0.92 -8.71
N LYS A 56 1.41 -0.13 -9.41
CA LYS A 56 2.69 -0.59 -9.97
C LYS A 56 3.63 -1.16 -8.91
N LEU A 57 3.65 -0.56 -7.72
CA LEU A 57 4.45 -1.10 -6.63
C LEU A 57 3.90 -2.46 -6.18
N LEU A 58 2.58 -2.56 -5.95
CA LEU A 58 1.92 -3.80 -5.56
C LEU A 58 2.19 -4.94 -6.56
N PHE A 59 2.09 -4.64 -7.86
CA PHE A 59 2.38 -5.60 -8.91
C PHE A 59 3.83 -6.10 -8.86
N LYS A 60 4.81 -5.20 -8.66
CA LYS A 60 6.23 -5.57 -8.49
C LYS A 60 6.46 -6.46 -7.26
N LEU A 61 5.63 -6.31 -6.23
CA LEU A 61 5.69 -7.11 -5.02
C LEU A 61 4.94 -8.44 -5.13
N GLY A 62 4.31 -8.73 -6.28
CA GLY A 62 3.57 -9.97 -6.51
C GLY A 62 2.11 -9.93 -6.04
N VAL A 63 1.57 -8.75 -5.72
CA VAL A 63 0.17 -8.59 -5.34
C VAL A 63 -0.66 -8.32 -6.60
N ALA A 64 -1.50 -9.29 -6.96
CA ALA A 64 -2.40 -9.18 -8.11
C ALA A 64 -3.83 -8.77 -7.72
N ASP A 65 -4.26 -9.08 -6.50
CA ASP A 65 -5.57 -8.69 -5.96
C ASP A 65 -5.40 -7.64 -4.87
N PHE A 66 -6.12 -6.53 -5.00
CA PHE A 66 -6.18 -5.49 -3.98
C PHE A 66 -7.47 -4.68 -4.13
N SER A 67 -7.91 -4.06 -3.03
CA SER A 67 -9.08 -3.18 -3.03
C SER A 67 -8.67 -1.70 -2.98
N VAL A 68 -9.43 -0.83 -3.63
CA VAL A 68 -9.21 0.62 -3.57
C VAL A 68 -10.31 1.25 -2.72
N LYS A 69 -9.91 1.95 -1.66
CA LYS A 69 -10.82 2.75 -0.84
C LYS A 69 -10.64 4.22 -1.21
N LEU A 70 -11.46 4.66 -2.16
CA LEU A 70 -11.59 6.07 -2.49
C LEU A 70 -12.42 6.75 -1.41
N ARG A 71 -12.14 8.03 -1.15
CA ARG A 71 -13.08 8.86 -0.40
C ARG A 71 -14.22 9.23 -1.35
N THR A 72 -15.35 8.57 -1.20
CA THR A 72 -16.62 9.08 -1.69
C THR A 72 -17.15 10.06 -0.65
N THR A 73 -17.75 11.16 -1.11
CA THR A 73 -18.27 12.28 -0.31
C THR A 73 -19.11 11.81 0.87
#